data_AF-A0A519JLM9-F1
#
_entry.id   AF-A0A519JLM9-F1
#
_cell.length_a   1.000
_cell.length_b   1.000
_cell.length_c   1.000
_cell.angle_alpha   90.00
_cell.angle_beta   90.00
_cell.angle_gamma   90.00
#
_symmetry.space_group_name_H-M   'P 1'
#
loop_
_entity.id
_entity.type
_entity.pdbx_description
1 polymer ?
#
loop_
_entity_poly.entity_id
_entity_poly.type
_entity_poly.pdbx_seq_one_letter_code
_entity_poly.pdbx_strand_id
1 'polypeptide(L)' 'EEHLTWQQDMDRLEHQAEVVIGKQRHGPIGIVKLSFDADTTKFGNLAHGQGGYNSDYGD' A
#
# COMPACT_ATOMS: atom_id res chain seq x y z
N GLU A 1 -16.38 -8.77 -22.42
CA GLU A 1 -15.96 -9.30 -21.11
C GLU A 1 -14.76 -8.56 -20.55
N GLU A 2 -13.71 -8.32 -21.34
CA GLU A 2 -12.49 -7.60 -20.91
C GLU A 2 -12.74 -6.20 -20.32
N HIS A 3 -13.72 -5.44 -20.83
CA HIS A 3 -14.07 -4.14 -20.27
C HIS A 3 -14.68 -4.23 -18.86
N LEU A 4 -15.44 -5.30 -18.59
CA LEU A 4 -16.07 -5.51 -17.28
C LEU A 4 -15.04 -5.97 -16.25
N THR A 5 -14.10 -6.83 -16.63
CA THR A 5 -13.00 -7.25 -15.76
C THR A 5 -12.09 -6.07 -15.43
N TRP A 6 -11.78 -5.23 -16.42
CA TRP A 6 -10.98 -4.01 -16.20
C TRP A 6 -11.66 -3.03 -15.25
N GLN A 7 -12.98 -2.81 -15.39
CA GLN A 7 -13.71 -1.94 -14.46
C GLN A 7 -13.70 -2.49 -13.03
N GLN A 8 -13.88 -3.80 -12.86
CA GLN A 8 -13.81 -4.45 -11.54
C GLN A 8 -12.43 -4.33 -10.91
N ASP A 9 -11.37 -4.46 -11.71
CA ASP A 9 -10.00 -4.30 -11.22
C ASP A 9 -9.70 -2.86 -10.81
N MET A 10 -10.19 -1.88 -11.56
CA MET A 10 -10.04 -0.46 -11.22
C MET A 10 -10.80 -0.08 -9.95
N ASP A 11 -12.05 -0.55 -9.81
CA ASP A 11 -12.87 -0.32 -8.62
C ASP A 11 -12.19 -0.89 -7.36
N ARG A 12 -11.52 -2.04 -7.50
CA ARG A 12 -10.73 -2.64 -6.41
C ARG A 12 -9.47 -1.83 -6.06
N LEU A 13 -8.84 -1.18 -7.03
CA LEU A 13 -7.55 -0.48 -6.86
C LEU A 13 -7.69 1.00 -6.50
N GLU A 14 -8.85 1.62 -6.76
CA GLU A 14 -9.09 3.07 -6.65
C GLU A 14 -8.68 3.69 -5.30
N HIS A 15 -8.79 2.92 -4.21
CA HIS A 15 -8.50 3.39 -2.85
C HIS A 15 -7.16 2.89 -2.28
N GLN A 16 -6.33 2.22 -3.07
CA GLN A 16 -5.08 1.62 -2.63
C GLN A 16 -3.87 2.22 -3.36
N ALA A 17 -2.84 2.59 -2.58
CA ALA A 17 -1.55 3.04 -3.10
C ALA A 17 -0.39 2.18 -2.58
N GLU A 18 0.67 2.09 -3.38
CA GLU A 18 1.93 1.44 -3.02
C GLU A 18 3.06 2.48 -2.98
N VAL A 19 3.72 2.59 -1.83
CA VAL A 19 4.90 3.43 -1.64
C VAL A 19 6.13 2.54 -1.70
N VAL A 20 6.93 2.70 -2.76
CA VAL A 20 8.16 1.93 -2.98
C VAL A 20 9.36 2.67 -2.39
N ILE A 21 9.95 2.10 -1.35
CA ILE A 21 11.19 2.60 -0.73
C ILE A 21 12.36 2.00 -1.49
N GLY A 22 12.79 2.66 -2.58
CA GLY A 22 13.89 2.18 -3.43
C GLY A 22 15.29 2.34 -2.82
N LYS A 23 15.46 3.23 -1.81
CA LYS A 23 16.74 3.45 -1.14
C LYS A 23 16.53 3.91 0.29
N GLN A 24 17.15 3.21 1.23
CA GLN A 24 17.26 3.58 2.63
C GLN A 24 18.70 3.36 3.12
N ARG A 25 19.25 4.31 3.87
CA ARG A 25 20.58 4.14 4.49
C ARG A 25 20.43 3.31 5.75
N HIS A 26 21.24 2.26 5.85
CA HIS A 26 21.35 1.41 7.05
C HIS A 26 19.99 0.88 7.54
N GLY A 27 19.07 0.61 6.61
CA GLY A 27 17.73 0.17 6.93
C GLY A 27 17.09 -0.59 5.77
N PRO A 28 15.92 -1.20 6.03
CA PRO A 28 15.26 -2.04 5.05
C PRO A 28 14.63 -1.20 3.94
N ILE A 29 14.63 -1.79 2.74
CA ILE A 29 13.86 -1.31 1.58
C ILE A 29 12.60 -2.17 1.43
N GLY A 30 11.61 -1.69 0.70
CA GLY A 30 10.38 -2.46 0.48
C GLY A 30 9.22 -1.63 -0.04
N ILE A 31 8.05 -2.26 -0.07
CA ILE A 31 6.81 -1.65 -0.53
C ILE A 31 5.87 -1.52 0.68
N VAL A 32 5.33 -0.34 0.88
CA VAL A 32 4.33 -0.05 1.93
C VAL A 32 2.99 0.25 1.26
N LYS A 33 1.94 -0.47 1.64
CA LYS A 33 0.58 -0.26 1.15
C LYS A 33 -0.12 0.78 2.02
N LEU A 34 -0.69 1.80 1.38
CA LEU A 34 -1.41 2.90 2.02
C LEU A 34 -2.81 3.03 1.39
N SER A 35 -3.73 3.66 2.10
CA SER A 35 -4.99 4.11 1.49
C SER A 35 -4.71 5.41 0.73
N PHE A 36 -5.33 5.59 -0.43
CA PHE A 36 -5.28 6.85 -1.17
C PHE A 36 -6.69 7.44 -1.28
N ASP A 37 -6.82 8.70 -0.86
CA ASP A 37 -8.03 9.50 -1.03
C ASP A 37 -7.79 10.47 -2.19
N ALA A 38 -8.49 10.25 -3.30
CA ALA A 38 -8.36 11.01 -4.53
C ALA A 38 -8.98 12.41 -4.44
N ASP A 39 -10.00 12.62 -3.59
CA ASP A 39 -10.67 13.91 -3.44
C ASP A 39 -9.79 14.92 -2.70
N THR A 40 -9.02 14.42 -1.72
CA THR A 40 -8.11 15.26 -0.94
C THR A 40 -6.63 15.11 -1.32
N THR A 41 -6.32 14.20 -2.24
CA THR A 41 -4.96 13.79 -2.64
C THR A 41 -4.10 13.43 -1.43
N LYS A 42 -4.66 12.65 -0.49
CA LYS A 42 -4.00 12.27 0.76
C LYS A 42 -3.74 10.79 0.85
N PHE A 43 -2.58 10.47 1.42
CA PHE A 43 -2.25 9.11 1.83
C PHE A 43 -2.66 8.90 3.28
N GLY A 44 -3.46 7.87 3.52
CA GLY A 44 -3.88 7.42 4.84
C GLY A 44 -3.21 6.10 5.20
N ASN A 45 -3.23 5.76 6.48
CA ASN A 45 -2.75 4.47 6.93
C ASN A 45 -3.80 3.40 6.57
N LEU A 46 -3.44 2.41 5.77
CA LEU A 46 -4.28 1.24 5.57
C LEU A 46 -4.19 0.42 6.87
N ALA A 47 -5.26 0.42 7.67
CA ALA A 47 -5.26 -0.32 8.93
C ALA A 47 -5.15 -1.83 8.66
N HIS A 48 -3.92 -2.34 8.57
CA HIS A 48 -3.66 -3.77 8.67
C HIS A 48 -3.95 -4.15 10.13
N GLY A 49 -4.97 -4.99 10.32
CA GLY A 49 -5.42 -5.40 11.64
C GLY A 49 -4.28 -5.82 12.56
N GLN A 50 -4.24 -5.22 13.75
CA GLN A 50 -3.70 -5.78 14.98
C GLN A 50 -2.25 -6.34 14.93
N GLY A 51 -1.27 -5.45 15.10
CA GLY A 51 0.01 -5.78 15.74
C GLY A 51 1.18 -6.13 14.79
N GLY A 52 2.30 -5.43 15.00
CA GLY A 52 3.59 -5.75 14.39
C GLY A 52 3.85 -4.96 13.12
N TYR A 53 4.53 -3.82 13.19
CA TYR A 53 5.94 -3.82 12.80
C TYR A 53 6.47 -5.26 12.69
N ASN A 54 6.66 -5.73 11.46
CA ASN A 54 7.19 -7.06 11.19
C ASN A 54 8.54 -7.16 11.91
N SER A 55 8.52 -7.78 13.08
CA SER A 55 9.66 -8.03 13.96
C SER A 55 10.44 -9.21 13.41
N ASP A 56 10.93 -9.08 12.18
CA ASP A 56 11.87 -10.00 11.55
C ASP A 56 13.33 -9.53 11.77
N TYR A 57 13.52 -8.60 12.71
CA TYR A 57 14.81 -8.31 13.36
C TYR A 57 14.88 -9.12 14.66
N GLY A 58 15.04 -10.43 14.54
CA GLY A 58 15.41 -11.30 15.65
C GLY A 58 16.86 -11.73 15.47
N ASP A 59 17.70 -11.36 16.44
CA ASP A 59 19.10 -11.80 16.71
C ASP A 59 20.06 -11.95 15.50
#